data_AF-A0A0K8U2G3-F1
#
_entry.id   AF-A0A0K8U2G3-F1
#
_cell.length_a   1.000
_cell.length_b   1.000
_cell.length_c   1.000
_cell.angle_alpha   90.00
_cell.angle_beta   90.00
_cell.angle_gamma   90.00
#
_symmetry.space_group_name_H-M   'P 1'
#
loop_
_entity.id
_entity.type
_entity.pdbx_description
1 polymer ?
#
loop_
_entity_poly.entity_id
_entity_poly.type
_entity_poly.pdbx_seq_one_letter_code
_entity_poly.pdbx_strand_id
1 'polypeptide(L)'
;MCNNKVASLAVSFLLLSCGLARATGSSMTPLKYQMSLSNENDDDYLSQKENVLEKSYHGLIRENETLVEITPLIKVDEEKICNFRILKKPYHEIPFQIELINNLGILKARRTLNCEKRKSYHFEIMATFCDGTHSATANVHITVIDINEYAPTFVQPSYVTEVDEGRLYKEIIRVEATDKDCTPLFGDVCKYEILNNDQPFIIDNEGSIKNTEPLSHKASHNHILSVVAYDCAMKESAPIMVSIKVRRVCDARFLGIPERIDYTASTTESLSLFPNARLELCDLYCGKQNLNIHTSVALKTKHISFGCDRDISNCSTGLSFIDLLPRNAEWTKDLSYDEGFEPVFHFDGSTGVIVPDALSFHHDFSTRSFSIVTIFRHSSMASGNKHTKEHIICSADDHKMNRHHMALFVRNCRLILLLRKNFNEGDLNIFSPAEWRWKIPHVCDNEWHHYALSVNQLSKVELYIDGVRFENSVEDRHNNPEVIDDWPLHAAHGVNTTLSVGACYQSSENRLKHGFNGDISQIKVSIDTILSAEDVRCGTNCAEHLLPPPESLLEAGSQVQANAQMNEIYIQGQSKSNVELLLQKNSVC
;
A
#
# COMPACT_ATOMS: atom_id res chain seq x y z
N MET A 1 -45.19 -0.93 -4.77
CA MET A 1 -45.31 0.45 -5.26
C MET A 1 -43.96 1.09 -5.03
N CYS A 2 -43.22 1.27 -6.11
CA CYS A 2 -41.86 1.79 -6.10
C CYS A 2 -42.02 3.31 -6.02
N ASN A 3 -41.40 3.98 -5.06
CA ASN A 3 -41.57 5.42 -4.84
C ASN A 3 -40.48 6.22 -5.57
N ASN A 4 -40.77 7.48 -5.90
CA ASN A 4 -39.91 8.36 -6.71
C ASN A 4 -38.53 8.54 -6.06
N LYS A 5 -37.47 7.87 -6.54
CA LYS A 5 -36.11 8.11 -6.05
C LYS A 5 -35.01 7.90 -7.11
N VAL A 6 -33.88 8.54 -6.84
CA VAL A 6 -32.65 8.49 -7.64
C VAL A 6 -31.74 7.45 -7.01
N ALA A 7 -31.47 6.34 -7.72
CA ALA A 7 -30.50 5.35 -7.30
C ALA A 7 -29.19 5.52 -8.08
N SER A 8 -28.05 5.49 -7.37
CA SER A 8 -26.77 5.22 -8.00
C SER A 8 -26.57 3.69 -7.98
N LEU A 9 -26.05 3.14 -9.07
CA LEU A 9 -25.82 1.71 -9.20
C LEU A 9 -24.33 1.50 -9.38
N ALA A 10 -23.75 0.61 -8.59
CA ALA A 10 -22.36 0.24 -8.70
C ALA A 10 -22.28 -1.19 -9.20
N VAL A 11 -21.86 -1.36 -10.46
CA VAL A 11 -21.42 -2.68 -10.94
C VAL A 11 -20.02 -2.89 -10.41
N SER A 12 -19.84 -3.89 -9.55
CA SER A 12 -18.55 -4.19 -8.93
C SER A 12 -18.13 -5.63 -9.21
N PHE A 13 -16.82 -5.83 -9.25
CA PHE A 13 -16.11 -7.09 -9.47
C PHE A 13 -16.30 -7.72 -10.85
N LEU A 14 -15.20 -7.78 -11.59
CA LEU A 14 -15.05 -8.58 -12.80
C LEU A 14 -13.83 -9.47 -12.56
N LEU A 15 -14.07 -10.70 -12.13
CA LEU A 15 -13.02 -11.69 -11.92
C LEU A 15 -12.98 -12.62 -13.12
N LEU A 16 -11.89 -12.53 -13.88
CA LEU A 16 -11.55 -13.51 -14.92
C LEU A 16 -10.49 -14.47 -14.38
N SER A 17 -10.85 -15.74 -14.28
CA SER A 17 -9.90 -16.81 -13.99
C SER A 17 -9.66 -17.63 -15.25
N CYS A 18 -8.41 -17.68 -15.74
CA CYS A 18 -7.95 -18.67 -16.72
C CYS A 18 -6.95 -19.58 -15.96
N GLY A 19 -7.27 -20.87 -15.84
CA GLY A 19 -6.53 -21.79 -14.96
C GLY A 19 -5.16 -22.17 -15.53
N LEU A 20 -4.09 -21.76 -14.87
CA LEU A 20 -2.73 -22.28 -15.07
C LEU A 20 -2.14 -22.65 -13.71
N ALA A 21 -1.93 -23.96 -13.51
CA ALA A 21 -1.31 -24.51 -12.31
C ALA A 21 0.22 -24.28 -12.34
N ARG A 22 0.77 -23.62 -11.32
CA ARG A 22 2.21 -23.53 -11.05
C ARG A 22 2.57 -24.48 -9.91
N ALA A 23 3.62 -25.28 -10.11
CA ALA A 23 4.28 -26.05 -9.06
C ALA A 23 5.59 -25.34 -8.65
N THR A 24 5.69 -25.04 -7.36
CA THR A 24 6.88 -24.65 -6.58
C THR A 24 7.87 -25.82 -6.50
N GLY A 25 9.19 -25.70 -6.63
CA GLY A 25 10.12 -24.89 -5.85
C GLY A 25 10.89 -25.80 -4.87
N SER A 26 12.23 -25.88 -4.96
CA SER A 26 13.06 -26.35 -3.83
C SER A 26 14.49 -25.80 -3.92
N SER A 27 14.97 -25.29 -2.79
CA SER A 27 16.32 -24.75 -2.55
C SER A 27 17.16 -25.75 -1.75
N MET A 28 18.48 -25.74 -1.89
CA MET A 28 19.39 -26.27 -0.87
C MET A 28 20.63 -25.37 -0.68
N THR A 29 21.11 -25.43 0.56
CA THR A 29 21.95 -24.53 1.38
C THR A 29 23.47 -24.72 1.24
N PRO A 30 24.30 -23.83 1.84
CA PRO A 30 25.74 -23.69 1.55
C PRO A 30 26.66 -24.45 2.51
N LEU A 31 27.90 -24.70 2.06
CA LEU A 31 29.00 -25.30 2.83
C LEU A 31 30.04 -24.24 3.24
N LYS A 32 30.42 -24.26 4.52
CA LYS A 32 31.52 -23.49 5.13
C LYS A 32 32.82 -24.30 5.06
N TYR A 33 33.96 -23.64 4.85
CA TYR A 33 35.30 -24.20 5.05
C TYR A 33 36.09 -23.31 6.02
N GLN A 34 36.86 -23.93 6.91
CA GLN A 34 37.57 -23.31 8.04
C GLN A 34 39.08 -23.51 7.82
N MET A 35 39.84 -22.42 7.85
CA MET A 35 41.31 -22.41 7.75
C MET A 35 41.97 -22.81 9.07
N SER A 36 43.05 -23.60 9.00
CA SER A 36 43.98 -23.82 10.09
C SER A 36 45.35 -23.25 9.71
N LEU A 37 45.94 -22.51 10.64
CA LEU A 37 47.31 -21.98 10.61
C LEU A 37 48.22 -22.97 11.34
N SER A 38 49.42 -23.20 10.82
CA SER A 38 50.55 -23.70 11.58
C SER A 38 51.75 -22.79 11.33
N ASN A 39 52.29 -22.28 12.43
CA ASN A 39 53.59 -21.61 12.52
C ASN A 39 54.62 -22.66 12.91
N GLU A 40 55.77 -22.68 12.27
CA GLU A 40 57.03 -23.03 12.91
C GLU A 40 58.12 -22.07 12.41
N ASN A 41 58.78 -21.44 13.37
CA ASN A 41 60.04 -20.70 13.22
C ASN A 41 61.17 -21.70 12.96
N ASP A 42 62.25 -21.23 12.33
CA ASP A 42 63.59 -21.52 12.84
C ASP A 42 64.58 -20.44 12.37
N ASP A 43 65.33 -19.95 13.36
CA ASP A 43 66.43 -19.00 13.25
C ASP A 43 67.67 -19.68 12.66
N ASP A 44 68.45 -18.94 11.85
CA ASP A 44 69.87 -19.25 11.68
C ASP A 44 70.72 -17.97 11.52
N TYR A 45 71.76 -17.90 12.35
CA TYR A 45 72.71 -16.80 12.53
C TYR A 45 74.10 -17.42 12.43
N LEU A 46 74.79 -17.23 11.29
CA LEU A 46 76.24 -16.95 11.15
C LEU A 46 76.78 -17.38 9.76
N SER A 47 77.09 -16.39 8.94
CA SER A 47 78.21 -16.43 7.97
C SER A 47 78.38 -15.04 7.38
N GLN A 48 79.11 -14.15 8.07
CA GLN A 48 79.67 -12.95 7.45
C GLN A 48 80.84 -13.36 6.53
N LYS A 49 80.49 -13.98 5.41
CA LYS A 49 81.19 -13.77 4.15
C LYS A 49 80.68 -12.42 3.65
N GLU A 50 81.54 -11.52 3.17
CA GLU A 50 81.13 -10.22 2.62
C GLU A 50 79.88 -10.41 1.74
N ASN A 51 78.73 -9.87 2.16
CA ASN A 51 77.48 -10.01 1.42
C ASN A 51 77.59 -9.12 0.18
N VAL A 52 78.09 -9.70 -0.91
CA VAL A 52 78.23 -9.00 -2.19
C VAL A 52 76.86 -8.71 -2.83
N LEU A 53 75.82 -9.44 -2.41
CA LEU A 53 74.43 -9.21 -2.78
C LEU A 53 73.57 -8.98 -1.54
N GLU A 54 72.52 -8.19 -1.72
CA GLU A 54 71.46 -8.03 -0.72
C GLU A 54 70.67 -9.33 -0.56
N LYS A 55 70.05 -9.52 0.60
CA LYS A 55 69.26 -10.74 0.88
C LYS A 55 68.08 -10.91 -0.07
N SER A 56 67.47 -9.80 -0.50
CA SER A 56 66.30 -9.79 -1.36
C SER A 56 66.22 -8.56 -2.26
N TYR A 57 65.77 -8.75 -3.49
CA TYR A 57 65.49 -7.71 -4.46
C TYR A 57 64.03 -7.77 -4.91
N HIS A 58 63.42 -6.59 -5.08
CA HIS A 58 62.09 -6.45 -5.66
C HIS A 58 62.21 -5.76 -7.00
N GLY A 59 61.64 -6.36 -8.04
CA GLY A 59 61.64 -5.79 -9.38
C GLY A 59 60.23 -5.56 -9.90
N LEU A 60 60.08 -4.50 -10.66
CA LEU A 60 58.86 -4.16 -11.38
C LEU A 60 59.15 -4.18 -12.88
N ILE A 61 58.23 -4.73 -13.66
CA ILE A 61 58.33 -4.76 -15.12
C ILE A 61 56.94 -4.63 -15.72
N ARG A 62 56.76 -3.70 -16.64
CA ARG A 62 55.52 -3.61 -17.43
C ARG A 62 55.49 -4.67 -18.50
N GLU A 63 54.32 -5.20 -18.83
CA GLU A 63 54.17 -6.33 -19.77
C GLU A 63 54.75 -6.07 -21.16
N ASN A 64 54.65 -4.83 -21.65
CA ASN A 64 55.18 -4.40 -22.94
C ASN A 64 56.68 -4.04 -22.91
N GLU A 65 57.33 -4.16 -21.75
CA GLU A 65 58.74 -3.84 -21.54
C GLU A 65 59.58 -5.10 -21.32
N THR A 66 60.90 -4.93 -21.40
CA THR A 66 61.87 -6.01 -21.13
C THR A 66 62.90 -5.64 -20.07
N LEU A 67 62.97 -4.38 -19.66
CA LEU A 67 63.86 -3.93 -18.60
C LEU A 67 63.13 -4.02 -17.26
N VAL A 68 63.78 -4.60 -16.24
CA VAL A 68 63.22 -4.66 -14.89
C VAL A 68 63.74 -3.49 -14.06
N GLU A 69 62.83 -2.72 -13.47
CA GLU A 69 63.15 -1.72 -12.46
C GLU A 69 63.37 -2.41 -11.11
N ILE A 70 64.64 -2.69 -10.77
CA ILE A 70 65.00 -3.43 -9.57
C ILE A 70 65.39 -2.52 -8.40
N THR A 71 64.88 -2.83 -7.21
CA THR A 71 65.14 -2.10 -5.97
C THR A 71 65.51 -3.08 -4.84
N PRO A 72 66.65 -2.87 -4.14
CA PRO A 72 67.72 -1.93 -4.47
C PRO A 72 68.45 -2.32 -5.78
N LEU A 73 69.22 -1.40 -6.37
CA LEU A 73 70.03 -1.72 -7.55
C LEU A 73 71.05 -2.83 -7.20
N ILE A 74 71.27 -3.78 -8.12
CA ILE A 74 72.33 -4.79 -7.98
C ILE A 74 73.68 -4.12 -8.28
N LYS A 75 74.30 -3.53 -7.27
CA LYS A 75 75.64 -2.90 -7.36
C LYS A 75 76.73 -3.92 -7.09
N VAL A 76 77.83 -3.82 -7.81
CA VAL A 76 78.91 -4.80 -7.80
C VAL A 76 80.28 -4.12 -7.81
N ASP A 77 81.28 -4.74 -7.18
CA ASP A 77 82.68 -4.28 -7.24
C ASP A 77 83.38 -4.87 -8.48
N GLU A 78 84.00 -3.99 -9.28
CA GLU A 78 84.49 -4.23 -10.66
C GLU A 78 85.62 -5.28 -10.71
N GLU A 79 86.31 -5.50 -9.59
CA GLU A 79 87.49 -6.37 -9.53
C GLU A 79 87.17 -7.82 -9.14
N LYS A 80 85.95 -8.12 -8.69
CA LYS A 80 85.62 -9.43 -8.09
C LYS A 80 84.58 -10.24 -8.84
N ILE A 81 83.59 -9.64 -9.51
CA ILE A 81 82.47 -10.38 -10.13
C ILE A 81 82.50 -10.30 -11.66
N CYS A 82 82.44 -11.48 -12.29
CA CYS A 82 82.48 -11.61 -13.73
C CYS A 82 81.11 -11.98 -14.36
N ASN A 83 80.20 -12.62 -13.61
CA ASN A 83 78.87 -12.98 -14.13
C ASN A 83 77.84 -13.23 -13.02
N PHE A 84 76.55 -13.26 -13.37
CA PHE A 84 75.44 -13.67 -12.52
C PHE A 84 74.80 -14.96 -13.02
N ARG A 85 74.30 -15.76 -12.07
CA ARG A 85 73.56 -16.98 -12.38
C ARG A 85 72.19 -16.96 -11.71
N ILE A 86 71.14 -17.12 -12.51
CA ILE A 86 69.77 -17.33 -12.04
C ILE A 86 69.58 -18.83 -11.75
N LEU A 87 69.16 -19.13 -10.53
CA LEU A 87 68.87 -20.49 -10.09
C LEU A 87 67.44 -20.87 -10.48
N LYS A 88 67.32 -21.95 -11.27
CA LYS A 88 66.04 -22.47 -11.72
C LYS A 88 65.42 -23.34 -10.62
N LYS A 89 64.20 -23.01 -10.19
CA LYS A 89 63.37 -23.95 -9.40
C LYS A 89 62.71 -24.96 -10.35
N PRO A 90 62.53 -26.24 -9.96
CA PRO A 90 62.18 -27.33 -10.88
C PRO A 90 60.82 -27.22 -11.57
N TYR A 91 59.95 -26.30 -11.15
CA TYR A 91 58.55 -26.25 -11.61
C TYR A 91 58.22 -25.12 -12.58
N HIS A 92 59.12 -24.16 -12.85
CA HIS A 92 58.77 -23.02 -13.71
C HIS A 92 59.96 -22.47 -14.52
N GLU A 93 59.70 -22.13 -15.80
CA GLU A 93 60.62 -21.33 -16.61
C GLU A 93 60.76 -19.92 -16.01
N ILE A 94 62.00 -19.43 -15.94
CA ILE A 94 62.33 -18.09 -15.44
C ILE A 94 62.85 -17.29 -16.65
N PRO A 95 62.02 -16.46 -17.29
CA PRO A 95 62.32 -15.81 -18.56
C PRO A 95 63.20 -14.56 -18.39
N PHE A 96 64.16 -14.59 -17.46
CA PHE A 96 65.02 -13.44 -17.17
C PHE A 96 66.49 -13.76 -17.45
N GLN A 97 67.28 -12.70 -17.63
CA GLN A 97 68.73 -12.72 -17.72
C GLN A 97 69.30 -11.49 -17.02
N ILE A 98 70.52 -11.60 -16.51
CA ILE A 98 71.22 -10.49 -15.87
C ILE A 98 72.45 -10.18 -16.71
N GLU A 99 72.59 -8.93 -17.12
CA GLU A 99 73.74 -8.41 -17.85
C GLU A 99 74.55 -7.50 -16.91
N LEU A 100 75.86 -7.71 -16.83
CA LEU A 100 76.75 -6.82 -16.08
C LEU A 100 77.14 -5.64 -16.97
N ILE A 101 76.70 -4.43 -16.60
CA ILE A 101 76.98 -3.20 -17.34
C ILE A 101 77.44 -2.15 -16.32
N ASN A 102 78.66 -1.62 -16.48
CA ASN A 102 79.21 -0.54 -15.63
C ASN A 102 78.99 -0.80 -14.12
N ASN A 103 79.43 -1.96 -13.61
CA ASN A 103 79.26 -2.37 -12.20
C ASN A 103 77.82 -2.56 -11.71
N LEU A 104 76.86 -2.67 -12.62
CA LEU A 104 75.46 -2.93 -12.28
C LEU A 104 74.98 -4.23 -12.92
N GLY A 105 74.32 -5.07 -12.12
CA GLY A 105 73.55 -6.21 -12.60
C GLY A 105 72.20 -5.74 -13.14
N ILE A 106 72.10 -5.56 -14.46
CA ILE A 106 70.87 -5.14 -15.13
C ILE A 106 70.04 -6.39 -15.44
N LEU A 107 68.88 -6.51 -14.77
CA LEU A 107 67.94 -7.59 -14.99
C LEU A 107 67.03 -7.27 -16.19
N LYS A 108 66.98 -8.17 -17.17
CA LYS A 108 66.13 -8.07 -18.37
C LYS A 108 65.30 -9.33 -18.55
N ALA A 109 64.07 -9.17 -19.02
CA ALA A 109 63.25 -10.26 -19.51
C ALA A 109 63.68 -10.65 -20.93
N ARG A 110 63.69 -11.96 -21.22
CA ARG A 110 64.05 -12.54 -22.54
C ARG A 110 62.96 -12.33 -23.59
N ARG A 111 61.75 -12.03 -23.15
CA ARG A 111 60.54 -11.74 -23.93
C ARG A 111 59.63 -10.85 -23.09
N THR A 112 58.69 -10.18 -23.74
CA THR A 112 57.59 -9.50 -23.05
C THR A 112 56.82 -10.48 -22.17
N LEU A 113 56.33 -9.98 -21.05
CA LEU A 113 55.59 -10.77 -20.07
C LEU A 113 54.09 -10.54 -20.25
N ASN A 114 53.29 -11.38 -19.61
CA ASN A 114 51.83 -11.28 -19.63
C ASN A 114 51.32 -11.66 -18.22
N CYS A 115 50.66 -10.72 -17.58
CA CYS A 115 50.14 -10.67 -16.24
C CYS A 115 48.94 -11.58 -16.13
N GLU A 116 48.07 -11.63 -17.16
CA GLU A 116 46.91 -12.54 -17.20
C GLU A 116 47.35 -14.00 -17.05
N LYS A 117 48.52 -14.35 -17.59
CA LYS A 117 49.14 -15.67 -17.42
C LYS A 117 49.89 -15.80 -16.10
N ARG A 118 50.70 -14.80 -15.73
CA ARG A 118 51.52 -14.87 -14.52
C ARG A 118 51.90 -13.48 -13.98
N LYS A 119 51.30 -13.15 -12.82
CA LYS A 119 51.44 -11.86 -12.13
C LYS A 119 52.82 -11.65 -11.47
N SER A 120 53.50 -12.72 -11.09
CA SER A 120 54.80 -12.61 -10.42
C SER A 120 55.74 -13.80 -10.64
N TYR A 121 57.03 -13.51 -10.52
CA TYR A 121 58.12 -14.47 -10.62
C TYR A 121 58.98 -14.40 -9.37
N HIS A 122 59.33 -15.57 -8.85
CA HIS A 122 60.17 -15.72 -7.67
C HIS A 122 61.33 -16.64 -8.01
N PHE A 123 62.55 -16.16 -7.85
CA PHE A 123 63.76 -16.92 -8.14
C PHE A 123 64.93 -16.46 -7.29
N GLU A 124 66.01 -17.24 -7.29
CA GLU A 124 67.23 -16.91 -6.57
C GLU A 124 68.34 -16.59 -7.58
N ILE A 125 69.22 -15.67 -7.21
CA ILE A 125 70.40 -15.30 -7.98
C ILE A 125 71.66 -15.51 -7.15
N MET A 126 72.77 -15.80 -7.82
CA MET A 126 74.11 -15.78 -7.22
C MET A 126 75.08 -15.04 -8.14
N ALA A 127 76.04 -14.34 -7.56
CA ALA A 127 77.17 -13.78 -8.28
C ALA A 127 78.28 -14.84 -8.43
N THR A 128 78.93 -14.83 -9.58
CA THR A 128 80.11 -15.66 -9.88
C THR A 128 81.33 -14.76 -9.89
N PHE A 129 82.25 -15.05 -8.97
CA PHE A 129 83.53 -14.36 -8.88
C PHE A 129 84.42 -14.71 -10.09
N CYS A 130 85.33 -13.82 -10.45
CA CYS A 130 86.25 -14.04 -11.57
C CYS A 130 87.22 -15.23 -11.34
N ASP A 131 87.38 -15.67 -10.09
CA ASP A 131 88.12 -16.89 -9.72
C ASP A 131 87.29 -18.19 -9.83
N GLY A 132 86.03 -18.08 -10.25
CA GLY A 132 85.10 -19.20 -10.40
C GLY A 132 84.32 -19.59 -9.15
N THR A 133 84.53 -18.93 -8.00
CA THR A 133 83.74 -19.16 -6.79
C THR A 133 82.36 -18.47 -6.85
N HIS A 134 81.44 -18.83 -5.96
CA HIS A 134 80.06 -18.30 -5.93
C HIS A 134 79.76 -17.55 -4.63
N SER A 135 78.94 -16.50 -4.73
CA SER A 135 78.38 -15.78 -3.58
C SER A 135 77.27 -16.58 -2.88
N ALA A 136 76.82 -16.09 -1.71
CA ALA A 136 75.53 -16.49 -1.17
C ALA A 136 74.39 -16.15 -2.16
N THR A 137 73.28 -16.87 -2.06
CA THR A 137 72.11 -16.65 -2.91
C THR A 137 71.29 -15.47 -2.40
N ALA A 138 70.69 -14.74 -3.32
CA ALA A 138 69.77 -13.64 -3.05
C ALA A 138 68.41 -13.93 -3.67
N ASN A 139 67.33 -13.63 -2.95
CA ASN A 139 65.96 -13.79 -3.46
C ASN A 139 65.59 -12.64 -4.38
N VAL A 140 64.90 -12.91 -5.48
CA VAL A 140 64.38 -11.92 -6.40
C VAL A 140 62.88 -12.16 -6.58
N HIS A 141 62.09 -11.14 -6.25
CA HIS A 141 60.66 -11.11 -6.49
C HIS A 141 60.35 -10.08 -7.58
N ILE A 142 59.81 -10.54 -8.70
CA ILE A 142 59.41 -9.69 -9.82
C ILE A 142 57.89 -9.64 -9.88
N THR A 143 57.33 -8.44 -9.79
CA THR A 143 55.91 -8.17 -10.05
C THR A 143 55.76 -7.63 -11.47
N VAL A 144 54.84 -8.24 -12.23
CA VAL A 144 54.46 -7.75 -13.55
C VAL A 144 53.41 -6.65 -13.37
N ILE A 145 53.71 -5.45 -13.86
CA ILE A 145 52.77 -4.32 -13.88
C ILE A 145 51.89 -4.49 -15.11
N ASP A 146 50.61 -4.62 -14.83
CA ASP A 146 49.51 -4.75 -15.78
C ASP A 146 49.38 -3.52 -16.69
N ILE A 147 49.00 -3.75 -17.94
CA ILE A 147 48.64 -2.74 -18.92
C ILE A 147 47.22 -3.03 -19.36
N ASN A 148 46.42 -1.98 -19.51
CA ASN A 148 45.06 -2.09 -19.98
C ASN A 148 45.01 -2.48 -21.49
N GLU A 149 45.07 -3.77 -21.78
CA GLU A 149 45.13 -4.34 -23.13
C GLU A 149 43.74 -4.74 -23.62
N TYR A 150 42.91 -5.29 -22.75
CA TYR A 150 41.56 -5.74 -23.07
C TYR A 150 40.51 -4.69 -22.77
N ALA A 151 39.34 -4.80 -23.40
CA ALA A 151 38.19 -3.96 -23.09
C ALA A 151 37.07 -4.88 -22.63
N PRO A 152 36.13 -4.38 -21.79
CA PRO A 152 35.08 -5.21 -21.27
C PRO A 152 34.29 -5.86 -22.41
N THR A 153 33.94 -7.13 -22.24
CA THR A 153 33.18 -7.89 -23.24
C THR A 153 31.91 -8.42 -22.61
N PHE A 154 30.76 -8.12 -23.22
CA PHE A 154 29.46 -8.62 -22.75
C PHE A 154 29.37 -10.15 -22.89
N VAL A 155 28.71 -10.78 -21.92
CA VAL A 155 28.48 -12.24 -21.89
C VAL A 155 27.59 -12.67 -23.06
N GLN A 156 26.60 -11.85 -23.44
CA GLN A 156 25.74 -12.08 -24.60
C GLN A 156 25.91 -10.97 -25.64
N PRO A 157 25.85 -11.29 -26.95
CA PRO A 157 25.97 -10.30 -28.01
C PRO A 157 24.73 -9.39 -28.14
N SER A 158 23.58 -9.82 -27.59
CA SER A 158 22.35 -9.05 -27.50
C SER A 158 21.42 -9.64 -26.45
N TYR A 159 20.50 -8.83 -25.95
CA TYR A 159 19.50 -9.24 -24.95
C TYR A 159 18.09 -8.92 -25.46
N VAL A 160 17.12 -9.79 -25.15
CA VAL A 160 15.71 -9.59 -25.52
C VAL A 160 14.83 -9.91 -24.31
N THR A 161 13.90 -9.02 -24.00
CA THR A 161 12.93 -9.21 -22.90
C THR A 161 11.57 -8.60 -23.27
N GLU A 162 10.54 -8.96 -22.51
CA GLU A 162 9.18 -8.49 -22.70
C GLU A 162 8.60 -7.99 -21.37
N VAL A 163 7.93 -6.83 -21.40
CA VAL A 163 7.34 -6.17 -20.23
C VAL A 163 5.92 -5.69 -20.52
N ASP A 164 5.06 -5.72 -19.50
CA ASP A 164 3.71 -5.15 -19.56
C ASP A 164 3.75 -3.62 -19.58
N GLU A 165 2.92 -3.01 -20.43
CA GLU A 165 2.69 -1.56 -20.45
C GLU A 165 2.08 -1.06 -19.13
N GLY A 166 2.22 0.24 -18.86
CA GLY A 166 1.60 0.90 -17.69
C GLY A 166 2.28 0.64 -16.34
N ARG A 167 3.39 -0.12 -16.30
CA ARG A 167 4.12 -0.46 -15.07
C ARG A 167 5.51 0.17 -15.00
N LEU A 168 5.94 0.50 -13.78
CA LEU A 168 7.32 0.84 -13.45
C LEU A 168 8.01 -0.41 -12.87
N TYR A 169 9.07 -0.86 -13.53
CA TYR A 169 9.87 -1.99 -13.11
C TYR A 169 11.08 -1.51 -12.31
N LYS A 170 11.41 -2.22 -11.23
CA LYS A 170 12.66 -1.97 -10.48
C LYS A 170 13.89 -2.46 -11.25
N GLU A 171 13.71 -3.54 -12.01
CA GLU A 171 14.68 -4.16 -12.90
C GLU A 171 13.88 -4.85 -14.01
N ILE A 172 14.22 -4.57 -15.27
CA ILE A 172 13.63 -5.19 -16.47
C ILE A 172 14.51 -6.33 -16.95
N ILE A 173 15.82 -6.07 -17.02
CA ILE A 173 16.85 -7.01 -17.42
C ILE A 173 18.20 -6.51 -16.89
N ARG A 174 19.11 -7.45 -16.64
CA ARG A 174 20.49 -7.16 -16.27
C ARG A 174 21.44 -7.61 -17.39
N VAL A 175 22.30 -6.70 -17.83
CA VAL A 175 23.41 -7.01 -18.74
C VAL A 175 24.68 -7.26 -17.93
N GLU A 176 25.58 -8.07 -18.45
CA GLU A 176 26.81 -8.44 -17.75
C GLU A 176 27.98 -8.45 -18.74
N ALA A 177 29.09 -7.82 -18.34
CA ALA A 177 30.34 -7.78 -19.08
C ALA A 177 31.51 -8.22 -18.19
N THR A 178 32.56 -8.75 -18.82
CA THR A 178 33.79 -9.21 -18.16
C THR A 178 35.00 -8.67 -18.91
N ASP A 179 36.00 -8.19 -18.19
CA ASP A 179 37.32 -7.85 -18.73
C ASP A 179 38.34 -8.94 -18.38
N LYS A 180 39.36 -9.10 -19.21
CA LYS A 180 40.40 -10.12 -19.09
C LYS A 180 41.67 -9.60 -18.44
N ASP A 181 41.84 -8.29 -18.30
CA ASP A 181 43.06 -7.71 -17.73
C ASP A 181 43.28 -8.18 -16.28
N CYS A 182 44.55 -8.21 -15.88
CA CYS A 182 45.02 -8.93 -14.71
C CYS A 182 44.64 -8.30 -13.36
N THR A 183 44.54 -6.97 -13.30
CA THR A 183 44.33 -6.21 -12.06
C THR A 183 42.90 -5.67 -11.98
N PRO A 184 42.33 -5.49 -10.77
CA PRO A 184 40.97 -4.92 -10.63
C PRO A 184 40.75 -3.58 -11.31
N LEU A 185 41.80 -2.75 -11.48
CA LEU A 185 41.66 -1.45 -12.12
C LEU A 185 41.31 -1.55 -13.62
N PHE A 186 41.75 -2.61 -14.30
CA PHE A 186 41.54 -2.83 -15.74
C PHE A 186 40.61 -4.03 -15.99
N GLY A 187 40.64 -5.04 -15.11
CA GLY A 187 39.89 -6.29 -15.20
C GLY A 187 38.45 -6.24 -14.65
N ASP A 188 38.11 -5.27 -13.79
CA ASP A 188 36.76 -5.13 -13.25
C ASP A 188 35.93 -4.13 -14.06
N VAL A 189 34.64 -4.44 -14.25
CA VAL A 189 33.67 -3.54 -14.89
C VAL A 189 33.05 -2.63 -13.83
N CYS A 190 33.23 -1.33 -14.00
CA CYS A 190 32.83 -0.33 -13.00
C CYS A 190 31.63 0.52 -13.42
N LYS A 191 31.26 0.54 -14.71
CA LYS A 191 30.17 1.37 -15.21
C LYS A 191 29.50 0.75 -16.43
N TYR A 192 28.19 0.90 -16.52
CA TYR A 192 27.43 0.66 -17.73
C TYR A 192 26.74 1.96 -18.17
N GLU A 193 26.50 2.11 -19.48
CA GLU A 193 25.87 3.30 -20.03
C GLU A 193 24.98 2.95 -21.23
N ILE A 194 23.81 3.57 -21.29
CA ILE A 194 22.93 3.54 -22.47
C ILE A 194 23.36 4.72 -23.36
N LEU A 195 23.77 4.45 -24.60
CA LEU A 195 24.23 5.49 -25.53
C LEU A 195 23.06 6.31 -26.10
N ASN A 196 21.88 5.71 -26.23
CA ASN A 196 20.68 6.36 -26.74
C ASN A 196 19.73 6.79 -25.60
N ASN A 197 20.06 7.93 -24.98
CA ASN A 197 19.36 8.51 -23.83
C ASN A 197 18.02 9.20 -24.16
N ASP A 198 17.52 9.08 -25.39
CA ASP A 198 16.20 9.56 -25.82
C ASP A 198 15.04 8.63 -25.40
N GLN A 199 15.37 7.46 -24.86
CA GLN A 199 14.42 6.44 -24.45
C GLN A 199 14.16 6.49 -22.93
N PRO A 200 12.97 6.07 -22.45
CA PRO A 200 12.59 6.15 -21.04
C PRO A 200 13.24 5.07 -20.16
N PHE A 201 14.56 4.87 -20.27
CA PHE A 201 15.32 3.85 -19.55
C PHE A 201 16.60 4.40 -18.93
N ILE A 202 16.98 3.82 -17.81
CA ILE A 202 18.26 4.06 -17.15
C ILE A 202 18.89 2.72 -16.75
N ILE A 203 20.22 2.70 -16.71
CA ILE A 203 21.03 1.56 -16.29
C ILE A 203 21.87 1.96 -15.07
N ASP A 204 22.04 1.06 -14.12
CA ASP A 204 22.94 1.24 -12.98
C ASP A 204 24.34 0.63 -13.24
N ASN A 205 25.27 0.83 -12.30
CA ASN A 205 26.65 0.36 -12.42
C ASN A 205 26.77 -1.16 -12.33
N GLU A 206 25.71 -1.84 -11.90
CA GLU A 206 25.59 -3.30 -11.85
C GLU A 206 24.94 -3.89 -13.12
N GLY A 207 24.63 -3.05 -14.10
CA GLY A 207 24.08 -3.45 -15.40
C GLY A 207 22.57 -3.68 -15.41
N SER A 208 21.85 -3.28 -14.35
CA SER A 208 20.39 -3.42 -14.25
C SER A 208 19.67 -2.26 -14.93
N ILE A 209 18.86 -2.60 -15.94
CA ILE A 209 18.07 -1.66 -16.74
C ILE A 209 16.67 -1.55 -16.14
N LYS A 210 16.18 -0.32 -15.98
CA LYS A 210 14.81 -0.02 -15.52
C LYS A 210 14.20 1.13 -16.30
N ASN A 211 12.87 1.20 -16.33
CA ASN A 211 12.16 2.31 -16.97
C ASN A 211 11.93 3.48 -16.02
N THR A 212 11.98 4.70 -16.55
CA THR A 212 11.78 5.96 -15.80
C THR A 212 10.32 6.40 -15.75
N GLU A 213 9.53 5.99 -16.73
CA GLU A 213 8.10 6.25 -16.84
C GLU A 213 7.34 4.99 -17.29
N PRO A 214 6.03 4.88 -16.98
CA PRO A 214 5.20 3.77 -17.47
C PRO A 214 5.21 3.67 -18.99
N LEU A 215 5.60 2.52 -19.53
CA LEU A 215 5.69 2.30 -20.97
C LEU A 215 4.28 2.23 -21.60
N SER A 216 4.16 2.66 -22.85
CA SER A 216 2.90 2.58 -23.62
C SER A 216 3.15 1.80 -24.89
N HIS A 217 2.47 0.67 -25.05
CA HIS A 217 2.56 -0.14 -26.26
C HIS A 217 2.06 0.64 -27.47
N LYS A 218 1.11 1.57 -27.30
CA LYS A 218 0.63 2.43 -28.40
C LYS A 218 1.71 3.40 -28.88
N ALA A 219 2.54 3.91 -27.97
CA ALA A 219 3.62 4.82 -28.30
C ALA A 219 4.80 4.09 -28.97
N SER A 220 5.25 2.99 -28.37
CA SER A 220 6.26 2.12 -28.95
C SER A 220 6.05 0.67 -28.52
N HIS A 221 6.08 -0.23 -29.49
CA HIS A 221 5.90 -1.67 -29.26
C HIS A 221 7.24 -2.37 -28.95
N ASN A 222 8.36 -1.72 -29.28
CA ASN A 222 9.70 -2.25 -29.09
C ASN A 222 10.69 -1.11 -28.87
N HIS A 223 11.40 -1.15 -27.75
CA HIS A 223 12.51 -0.25 -27.47
C HIS A 223 13.83 -0.98 -27.71
N ILE A 224 14.75 -0.34 -28.42
CA ILE A 224 16.06 -0.90 -28.72
C ILE A 224 17.11 0.01 -28.07
N LEU A 225 17.78 -0.48 -27.04
CA LEU A 225 18.83 0.24 -26.32
C LEU A 225 20.21 -0.20 -26.82
N SER A 226 21.11 0.76 -27.00
CA SER A 226 22.53 0.52 -27.29
C SER A 226 23.32 0.70 -25.99
N VAL A 227 23.92 -0.37 -25.49
CA VAL A 227 24.57 -0.38 -24.16
C VAL A 227 26.05 -0.66 -24.28
N VAL A 228 26.86 0.10 -23.55
CA VAL A 228 28.32 -0.09 -23.40
C VAL A 228 28.69 -0.30 -21.93
N ALA A 229 29.82 -0.97 -21.71
CA ALA A 229 30.42 -1.18 -20.41
C ALA A 229 31.81 -0.53 -20.37
N TYR A 230 32.23 -0.10 -19.19
CA TYR A 230 33.54 0.49 -18.94
C TYR A 230 34.25 -0.25 -17.81
N ASP A 231 35.54 -0.48 -18.00
CA ASP A 231 36.40 -0.89 -16.90
C ASP A 231 36.56 0.24 -15.88
N CYS A 232 37.24 -0.03 -14.76
CA CYS A 232 37.48 0.97 -13.72
C CYS A 232 38.49 2.07 -14.14
N ALA A 233 39.15 1.93 -15.30
CA ALA A 233 40.00 2.94 -15.92
C ALA A 233 39.32 3.69 -17.10
N MET A 234 38.01 3.49 -17.29
CA MET A 234 37.17 4.10 -18.32
C MET A 234 37.47 3.68 -19.77
N LYS A 235 38.00 2.47 -20.00
CA LYS A 235 38.06 1.89 -21.35
C LYS A 235 36.71 1.29 -21.75
N GLU A 236 36.25 1.65 -22.94
CA GLU A 236 34.91 1.32 -23.45
C GLU A 236 34.87 -0.04 -24.16
N SER A 237 33.80 -0.79 -23.92
CA SER A 237 33.47 -2.02 -24.65
C SER A 237 32.93 -1.75 -26.07
N ALA A 238 32.84 -2.79 -26.89
CA ALA A 238 31.93 -2.75 -28.03
C ALA A 238 30.46 -2.63 -27.55
N PRO A 239 29.59 -1.88 -28.26
CA PRO A 239 28.19 -1.75 -27.88
C PRO A 239 27.38 -3.01 -28.21
N ILE A 240 26.38 -3.31 -27.36
CA ILE A 240 25.39 -4.37 -27.60
C ILE A 240 23.97 -3.80 -27.69
N MET A 241 23.07 -4.56 -28.30
CA MET A 241 21.66 -4.18 -28.43
C MET A 241 20.79 -4.92 -27.39
N VAL A 242 19.95 -4.17 -26.68
CA VAL A 242 18.93 -4.69 -25.76
C VAL A 242 17.55 -4.36 -26.32
N SER A 243 16.77 -5.37 -26.70
CA SER A 243 15.40 -5.21 -27.22
C SER A 243 14.38 -5.49 -26.12
N ILE A 244 13.64 -4.45 -25.75
CA ILE A 244 12.57 -4.50 -24.75
C ILE A 244 11.24 -4.40 -25.50
N LYS A 245 10.52 -5.52 -25.59
CA LYS A 245 9.19 -5.59 -26.20
C LYS A 245 8.14 -5.17 -25.17
N VAL A 246 7.27 -4.25 -25.54
CA VAL A 246 6.15 -3.84 -24.69
C VAL A 246 4.96 -4.71 -25.07
N ARG A 247 4.28 -5.28 -24.07
CA ARG A 247 3.05 -6.07 -24.22
C ARG A 247 1.85 -5.23 -23.79
N ARG A 248 0.77 -5.27 -24.57
CA ARG A 248 -0.48 -4.62 -24.15
C ARG A 248 -1.05 -5.32 -22.93
N VAL A 249 -1.40 -4.53 -21.93
CA VAL A 249 -2.26 -4.99 -20.83
C VAL A 249 -3.65 -4.51 -21.17
N CYS A 250 -4.52 -5.45 -21.50
CA CYS A 250 -5.94 -5.19 -21.63
C CYS A 250 -6.58 -5.35 -20.25
N ASP A 251 -7.47 -4.43 -19.88
CA ASP A 251 -8.31 -4.56 -18.70
C ASP A 251 -9.69 -5.03 -19.15
N ALA A 252 -10.14 -6.17 -18.63
CA ALA A 252 -11.50 -6.61 -18.90
C ALA A 252 -12.50 -5.73 -18.14
N ARG A 253 -13.47 -5.18 -18.86
CA ARG A 253 -14.43 -4.21 -18.31
C ARG A 253 -15.76 -4.28 -19.03
N PHE A 254 -16.82 -3.82 -18.35
CA PHE A 254 -18.08 -3.52 -19.00
C PHE A 254 -18.07 -2.10 -19.57
N LEU A 255 -18.52 -1.95 -20.80
CA LEU A 255 -18.83 -0.70 -21.47
C LEU A 255 -20.36 -0.52 -21.50
N GLY A 256 -20.83 0.72 -21.63
CA GLY A 256 -22.27 1.00 -21.71
C GLY A 256 -23.03 0.87 -20.39
N ILE A 257 -22.31 0.86 -19.26
CA ILE A 257 -22.87 1.00 -17.92
C ILE A 257 -22.98 2.51 -17.60
N PRO A 258 -24.18 3.06 -17.40
CA PRO A 258 -24.36 4.45 -17.00
C PRO A 258 -23.91 4.67 -15.55
N GLU A 259 -23.27 5.81 -15.26
CA GLU A 259 -22.85 6.17 -13.88
C GLU A 259 -24.05 6.51 -12.97
N ARG A 260 -25.17 6.91 -13.56
CA ARG A 260 -26.39 7.30 -12.87
C ARG A 260 -27.62 6.88 -13.69
N ILE A 261 -28.63 6.34 -13.01
CA ILE A 261 -29.92 5.99 -13.60
C ILE A 261 -31.00 6.70 -12.78
N ASP A 262 -31.75 7.59 -13.45
CA ASP A 262 -32.90 8.27 -12.87
C ASP A 262 -34.18 7.54 -13.34
N TYR A 263 -35.12 7.27 -12.42
CA TYR A 263 -36.41 6.66 -12.75
C TYR A 263 -37.56 7.31 -11.99
N THR A 264 -38.75 7.22 -12.59
CA THR A 264 -39.98 7.81 -12.05
C THR A 264 -40.97 6.72 -11.67
N ALA A 265 -41.53 6.79 -10.47
CA ALA A 265 -42.40 5.79 -9.85
C ALA A 265 -43.79 5.60 -10.48
N SER A 266 -44.14 6.36 -11.51
CA SER A 266 -45.47 6.32 -12.11
C SER A 266 -45.77 5.02 -12.87
N THR A 267 -44.77 4.17 -13.09
CA THR A 267 -44.90 2.91 -13.82
C THR A 267 -44.80 1.73 -12.86
N THR A 268 -45.81 0.86 -12.85
CA THR A 268 -45.78 -0.45 -12.17
C THR A 268 -44.83 -1.47 -12.81
N GLU A 269 -43.99 -1.03 -13.75
CA GLU A 269 -43.12 -1.89 -14.55
C GLU A 269 -41.66 -1.74 -14.08
N SER A 270 -40.95 -2.87 -14.04
CA SER A 270 -39.52 -2.94 -13.73
C SER A 270 -38.68 -2.20 -14.76
N LEU A 271 -37.71 -1.40 -14.32
CA LEU A 271 -36.81 -0.66 -15.22
C LEU A 271 -35.53 -1.46 -15.51
N SER A 272 -35.20 -1.66 -16.79
CA SER A 272 -33.92 -2.27 -17.20
C SER A 272 -32.74 -1.35 -16.87
N LEU A 273 -31.73 -1.90 -16.19
CA LEU A 273 -30.60 -1.12 -15.69
C LEU A 273 -29.50 -0.91 -16.73
N PHE A 274 -29.15 -1.95 -17.48
CA PHE A 274 -27.96 -1.93 -18.34
C PHE A 274 -28.23 -2.37 -19.78
N PRO A 275 -29.20 -1.77 -20.50
CA PRO A 275 -29.61 -2.24 -21.82
C PRO A 275 -28.48 -2.22 -22.86
N ASN A 276 -27.44 -1.40 -22.64
CA ASN A 276 -26.29 -1.25 -23.53
C ASN A 276 -25.00 -1.90 -22.98
N ALA A 277 -25.07 -2.70 -21.91
CA ALA A 277 -23.91 -3.35 -21.33
C ALA A 277 -23.20 -4.25 -22.36
N ARG A 278 -21.89 -4.06 -22.51
CA ARG A 278 -21.02 -4.88 -23.35
C ARG A 278 -19.75 -5.23 -22.62
N LEU A 279 -19.34 -6.49 -22.66
CA LEU A 279 -18.15 -6.98 -22.00
C LEU A 279 -16.96 -6.90 -22.96
N GLU A 280 -16.04 -5.98 -22.71
CA GLU A 280 -14.75 -5.93 -23.41
C GLU A 280 -13.82 -6.94 -22.71
N LEU A 281 -13.52 -8.04 -23.40
CA LEU A 281 -12.54 -9.03 -22.96
C LEU A 281 -11.23 -8.79 -23.70
N CYS A 282 -10.14 -9.01 -22.99
CA CYS A 282 -8.81 -9.17 -23.56
C CYS A 282 -8.76 -10.22 -24.69
N ASP A 283 -7.78 -10.08 -25.60
CA ASP A 283 -7.29 -11.15 -26.48
C ASP A 283 -6.60 -12.24 -25.64
N LEU A 284 -7.35 -12.87 -24.75
CA LEU A 284 -6.92 -14.03 -23.98
C LEU A 284 -7.09 -15.25 -24.89
N TYR A 285 -6.00 -16.01 -25.08
CA TYR A 285 -6.04 -17.37 -25.64
C TYR A 285 -6.68 -18.36 -24.64
N CYS A 286 -7.80 -18.02 -24.01
CA CYS A 286 -8.58 -19.02 -23.29
C CYS A 286 -9.39 -19.77 -24.36
N GLY A 287 -9.06 -21.06 -24.57
CA GLY A 287 -9.89 -21.93 -25.40
C GLY A 287 -11.35 -21.84 -24.94
N LYS A 288 -12.31 -21.95 -25.86
CA LYS A 288 -13.76 -21.75 -25.64
C LYS A 288 -14.37 -22.53 -24.45
N GLN A 289 -13.63 -23.44 -23.81
CA GLN A 289 -14.08 -24.26 -22.68
C GLN A 289 -13.51 -23.86 -21.31
N ASN A 290 -12.66 -22.83 -21.21
CA ASN A 290 -11.98 -22.45 -19.96
C ASN A 290 -12.30 -21.03 -19.46
N LEU A 291 -13.30 -20.35 -20.03
CA LEU A 291 -13.73 -19.04 -19.54
C LEU A 291 -14.74 -19.21 -18.41
N ASN A 292 -14.42 -18.63 -17.25
CA ASN A 292 -15.34 -18.48 -16.13
C ASN A 292 -15.37 -17.00 -15.75
N ILE A 293 -16.51 -16.35 -15.97
CA ILE A 293 -16.71 -14.92 -15.76
C ILE A 293 -17.62 -14.75 -14.55
N HIS A 294 -17.14 -14.02 -13.54
CA HIS A 294 -17.91 -13.64 -12.36
C HIS A 294 -18.14 -12.14 -12.36
N THR A 295 -19.40 -11.72 -12.23
CA THR A 295 -19.79 -10.32 -12.08
C THR A 295 -20.86 -10.14 -11.03
N SER A 296 -20.89 -8.98 -10.36
CA SER A 296 -21.96 -8.64 -9.44
C SER A 296 -22.55 -7.26 -9.75
N VAL A 297 -23.86 -7.13 -9.54
CA VAL A 297 -24.58 -5.86 -9.60
C VAL A 297 -25.04 -5.54 -8.19
N ALA A 298 -24.58 -4.42 -7.64
CA ALA A 298 -25.02 -3.95 -6.34
C ALA A 298 -25.76 -2.62 -6.48
N LEU A 299 -26.94 -2.54 -5.86
CA LEU A 299 -27.67 -1.29 -5.66
C LEU A 299 -26.95 -0.48 -4.57
N LYS A 300 -26.41 0.68 -4.90
CA LYS A 300 -25.70 1.55 -3.95
C LYS A 300 -26.24 2.98 -4.05
N THR A 301 -27.25 3.30 -3.26
CA THR A 301 -27.79 4.66 -3.26
C THR A 301 -26.91 5.59 -2.43
N LYS A 302 -26.53 6.75 -2.98
CA LYS A 302 -25.85 7.83 -2.25
C LYS A 302 -26.81 8.76 -1.50
N HIS A 303 -28.10 8.38 -1.40
CA HIS A 303 -29.14 9.23 -0.84
C HIS A 303 -29.32 8.97 0.66
N ILE A 304 -29.93 9.95 1.35
CA ILE A 304 -30.22 10.06 2.80
C ILE A 304 -30.65 8.75 3.46
N SER A 305 -31.40 7.93 2.73
CA SER A 305 -31.75 6.57 3.07
C SER A 305 -31.13 5.68 2.00
N PHE A 306 -30.43 4.61 2.39
CA PHE A 306 -29.84 3.61 1.49
C PHE A 306 -30.91 2.90 0.60
N GLY A 307 -31.62 3.62 -0.27
CA GLY A 307 -32.67 3.12 -1.18
C GLY A 307 -34.02 2.86 -0.51
N CYS A 308 -34.17 3.21 0.77
CA CYS A 308 -35.33 2.82 1.56
C CYS A 308 -36.00 4.04 2.21
N ASP A 309 -36.95 4.68 1.53
CA ASP A 309 -37.84 5.66 2.19
C ASP A 309 -38.95 4.94 2.94
N ARG A 310 -38.70 4.60 4.20
CA ARG A 310 -39.78 4.21 5.10
C ARG A 310 -39.67 4.98 6.40
N ASP A 311 -40.69 5.78 6.66
CA ASP A 311 -40.90 6.35 7.98
C ASP A 311 -41.24 5.22 8.96
N ILE A 312 -40.39 5.01 9.96
CA ILE A 312 -40.60 4.04 11.04
C ILE A 312 -41.92 4.29 11.79
N SER A 313 -42.49 5.50 11.71
CA SER A 313 -43.82 5.81 12.25
C SER A 313 -44.94 4.93 11.67
N ASN A 314 -44.75 4.39 10.47
CA ASN A 314 -45.78 3.64 9.74
C ASN A 314 -45.64 2.12 9.88
N CYS A 315 -44.65 1.64 10.64
CA CYS A 315 -44.32 0.22 10.73
C CYS A 315 -45.22 -0.56 11.68
N SER A 316 -45.53 0.02 12.84
CA SER A 316 -46.31 -0.67 13.88
C SER A 316 -47.38 0.24 14.47
N THR A 317 -48.58 -0.33 14.63
CA THR A 317 -49.70 0.32 15.32
C THR A 317 -49.34 0.54 16.80
N GLY A 318 -49.07 1.80 17.18
CA GLY A 318 -48.70 2.16 18.56
C GLY A 318 -47.40 2.95 18.69
N LEU A 319 -46.58 3.05 17.64
CA LEU A 319 -45.41 3.93 17.64
C LEU A 319 -45.86 5.39 17.46
N SER A 320 -45.57 6.23 18.45
CA SER A 320 -45.78 7.68 18.39
C SER A 320 -44.42 8.38 18.48
N PHE A 321 -44.03 9.03 17.40
CA PHE A 321 -42.78 9.79 17.33
C PHE A 321 -43.07 11.28 17.28
N ILE A 322 -42.24 12.03 18.00
CA ILE A 322 -42.15 13.47 17.90
C ILE A 322 -40.97 13.78 16.98
N ASP A 323 -41.26 14.45 15.86
CA ASP A 323 -40.22 14.96 14.96
C ASP A 323 -39.65 16.27 15.54
N LEU A 324 -38.34 16.29 15.77
CA LEU A 324 -37.63 17.45 16.31
C LEU A 324 -37.09 18.37 15.20
N LEU A 325 -37.03 17.88 13.96
CA LEU A 325 -36.64 18.64 12.76
C LEU A 325 -37.75 18.65 11.69
N PRO A 326 -39.00 19.04 12.03
CA PRO A 326 -40.07 19.09 11.04
C PRO A 326 -39.86 20.25 10.07
N ARG A 327 -40.36 20.09 8.84
CA ARG A 327 -40.36 21.18 7.85
C ARG A 327 -41.29 22.31 8.26
N ASN A 328 -40.89 23.55 7.93
CA ASN A 328 -41.70 24.75 8.08
C ASN A 328 -42.20 25.03 9.51
N ALA A 329 -41.59 24.42 10.53
CA ALA A 329 -41.90 24.76 11.90
C ALA A 329 -41.19 26.06 12.31
N GLU A 330 -41.76 26.75 13.29
CA GLU A 330 -41.26 28.07 13.69
C GLU A 330 -39.79 28.04 14.15
N TRP A 331 -39.36 26.94 14.79
CA TRP A 331 -38.00 26.78 15.31
C TRP A 331 -37.01 26.19 14.29
N THR A 332 -37.48 25.67 13.15
CA THR A 332 -36.61 25.09 12.09
C THR A 332 -36.53 25.97 10.84
N LYS A 333 -37.36 27.01 10.72
CA LYS A 333 -37.44 27.89 9.54
C LYS A 333 -36.11 28.57 9.16
N ASP A 334 -35.24 28.81 10.13
CA ASP A 334 -33.97 29.51 9.94
C ASP A 334 -32.82 28.55 9.62
N LEU A 335 -33.07 27.23 9.63
CA LEU A 335 -32.11 26.24 9.18
C LEU A 335 -32.07 26.21 7.64
N SER A 336 -30.87 26.10 7.08
CA SER A 336 -30.70 25.80 5.66
C SER A 336 -31.07 24.34 5.41
N TYR A 337 -31.98 24.09 4.46
CA TYR A 337 -32.28 22.73 4.01
C TYR A 337 -32.59 22.64 2.52
N ASP A 338 -32.31 21.47 1.93
CA ASP A 338 -32.64 21.17 0.53
C ASP A 338 -34.14 20.91 0.35
N GLU A 339 -34.76 21.44 -0.71
CA GLU A 339 -36.20 21.28 -1.02
C GLU A 339 -36.58 19.88 -1.57
N GLY A 340 -35.79 18.85 -1.24
CA GLY A 340 -36.05 17.47 -1.65
C GLY A 340 -37.31 16.85 -1.03
N PHE A 341 -37.67 15.64 -1.49
CA PHE A 341 -38.78 14.88 -0.89
C PHE A 341 -38.50 14.51 0.58
N GLU A 342 -37.25 14.38 1.01
CA GLU A 342 -36.81 14.32 2.41
C GLU A 342 -35.98 15.59 2.68
N PRO A 343 -36.22 16.33 3.79
CA PRO A 343 -35.43 17.53 4.06
C PRO A 343 -34.01 17.12 4.48
N VAL A 344 -33.02 17.88 4.02
CA VAL A 344 -31.61 17.75 4.43
C VAL A 344 -31.24 19.02 5.15
N PHE A 345 -31.19 19.01 6.47
CA PHE A 345 -30.79 20.19 7.24
C PHE A 345 -29.27 20.24 7.36
N HIS A 346 -28.68 21.35 6.92
CA HIS A 346 -27.23 21.57 6.94
C HIS A 346 -26.80 22.20 8.26
N PHE A 347 -25.77 21.63 8.89
CA PHE A 347 -25.16 22.16 10.11
C PHE A 347 -23.65 22.36 9.91
N ASP A 348 -23.17 23.54 10.24
CA ASP A 348 -21.81 24.02 9.99
C ASP A 348 -20.89 23.96 11.22
N GLY A 349 -21.32 23.28 12.29
CA GLY A 349 -20.63 23.25 13.58
C GLY A 349 -20.98 24.43 14.51
N SER A 350 -21.76 25.42 14.04
CA SER A 350 -22.17 26.59 14.81
C SER A 350 -23.68 26.76 14.91
N THR A 351 -24.41 26.23 13.94
CA THR A 351 -25.86 26.31 13.82
C THR A 351 -26.55 25.26 14.69
N GLY A 352 -27.70 25.60 15.25
CA GLY A 352 -28.57 24.68 15.98
C GLY A 352 -29.90 25.35 16.33
N VAL A 353 -30.85 24.56 16.80
CA VAL A 353 -32.20 25.03 17.13
C VAL A 353 -32.62 24.60 18.53
N ILE A 354 -33.41 25.45 19.18
CA ILE A 354 -34.05 25.13 20.47
C ILE A 354 -35.45 24.58 20.16
N VAL A 355 -35.74 23.41 20.70
CA VAL A 355 -37.05 22.76 20.55
C VAL A 355 -38.04 23.41 21.53
N PRO A 356 -39.22 23.86 21.08
CA PRO A 356 -40.18 24.52 21.97
C PRO A 356 -40.74 23.61 23.06
N ASP A 357 -40.92 24.16 24.26
CA ASP A 357 -41.49 23.45 25.41
C ASP A 357 -42.93 22.94 25.16
N ALA A 358 -43.66 23.57 24.24
CA ALA A 358 -45.02 23.19 23.84
C ALA A 358 -45.14 21.76 23.28
N LEU A 359 -44.02 21.18 22.80
CA LEU A 359 -43.95 19.77 22.41
C LEU A 359 -43.89 18.82 23.62
N SER A 360 -44.12 19.34 24.84
CA SER A 360 -44.26 18.62 26.11
C SER A 360 -42.99 17.93 26.61
N PHE A 361 -41.82 18.55 26.44
CA PHE A 361 -40.52 17.97 26.85
C PHE A 361 -40.10 18.29 28.29
N HIS A 362 -41.03 18.37 29.26
CA HIS A 362 -40.65 18.29 30.68
C HIS A 362 -40.37 16.84 31.12
N HIS A 363 -39.82 16.03 30.21
CA HIS A 363 -39.58 14.63 30.45
C HIS A 363 -38.13 14.43 30.85
N ASP A 364 -37.95 13.95 32.07
CA ASP A 364 -36.69 13.43 32.53
C ASP A 364 -36.41 12.10 31.81
N PHE A 365 -35.61 12.17 30.74
CA PHE A 365 -35.15 11.02 29.96
C PHE A 365 -34.55 9.91 30.83
N SER A 366 -34.07 10.23 32.03
CA SER A 366 -33.49 9.22 32.93
C SER A 366 -34.52 8.30 33.59
N THR A 367 -35.79 8.70 33.64
CA THR A 367 -36.88 8.01 34.38
C THR A 367 -37.79 7.16 33.49
N ARG A 368 -37.65 7.29 32.16
CA ARG A 368 -38.54 6.66 31.18
C ARG A 368 -37.75 5.93 30.13
N SER A 369 -38.35 4.90 29.55
CA SER A 369 -37.81 4.34 28.32
C SER A 369 -38.04 5.33 27.18
N PHE A 370 -37.10 5.41 26.25
CA PHE A 370 -37.24 6.25 25.07
C PHE A 370 -36.46 5.68 23.90
N SER A 371 -36.83 6.09 22.70
CA SER A 371 -36.13 5.74 21.48
C SER A 371 -35.84 6.99 20.65
N ILE A 372 -34.62 7.09 20.12
CA ILE A 372 -34.17 8.14 19.23
C ILE A 372 -33.87 7.50 17.87
N VAL A 373 -34.48 8.02 16.83
CA VAL A 373 -34.20 7.64 15.44
C VAL A 373 -33.66 8.86 14.72
N THR A 374 -32.47 8.74 14.13
CA THR A 374 -31.87 9.83 13.37
C THR A 374 -31.14 9.31 12.14
N ILE A 375 -31.17 10.12 11.08
CA ILE A 375 -30.38 9.89 9.88
C ILE A 375 -29.47 11.10 9.71
N PHE A 376 -28.17 10.86 9.70
CA PHE A 376 -27.18 11.91 9.47
C PHE A 376 -25.97 11.39 8.71
N ARG A 377 -25.28 12.32 8.06
CA ARG A 377 -23.88 12.16 7.62
C ARG A 377 -23.02 13.19 8.34
N HIS A 378 -21.84 12.77 8.80
CA HIS A 378 -20.97 13.63 9.59
C HIS A 378 -19.72 14.01 8.79
N SER A 379 -19.49 15.32 8.66
CA SER A 379 -18.37 15.89 7.92
C SER A 379 -17.11 15.86 8.77
N SER A 380 -16.38 14.73 8.76
CA SER A 380 -15.12 14.58 9.51
C SER A 380 -14.05 15.57 9.02
N MET A 381 -13.96 16.75 9.64
CA MET A 381 -12.94 17.76 9.31
C MET A 381 -11.53 17.26 9.64
N ALA A 382 -10.64 17.25 8.63
CA ALA A 382 -9.23 16.87 8.78
C ALA A 382 -8.39 17.84 9.65
N SER A 383 -8.92 19.01 10.02
CA SER A 383 -8.19 20.07 10.76
C SER A 383 -8.81 20.48 12.11
N GLY A 384 -9.86 19.81 12.59
CA GLY A 384 -10.54 20.14 13.85
C GLY A 384 -9.90 19.55 15.10
N ASN A 385 -10.12 20.18 16.26
CA ASN A 385 -9.78 19.61 17.56
C ASN A 385 -10.54 18.29 17.76
N LYS A 386 -9.83 17.15 17.80
CA LYS A 386 -10.41 15.81 17.97
C LYS A 386 -11.22 15.63 19.26
N HIS A 387 -11.13 16.56 20.20
CA HIS A 387 -11.85 16.52 21.46
C HIS A 387 -13.18 17.29 21.46
N THR A 388 -13.50 18.02 20.38
CA THR A 388 -14.78 18.73 20.24
C THR A 388 -15.94 17.74 20.31
N LYS A 389 -16.99 18.13 21.04
CA LYS A 389 -18.27 17.41 21.05
C LYS A 389 -19.14 18.05 19.99
N GLU A 390 -19.75 17.24 19.14
CA GLU A 390 -20.60 17.69 18.03
C GLU A 390 -22.01 17.14 18.27
N HIS A 391 -22.89 17.98 18.83
CA HIS A 391 -24.17 17.53 19.37
C HIS A 391 -25.26 17.38 18.31
N ILE A 392 -25.80 16.18 18.18
CA ILE A 392 -26.96 15.87 17.34
C ILE A 392 -28.24 16.29 18.09
N ILE A 393 -28.37 15.86 19.35
CA ILE A 393 -29.45 16.25 20.26
C ILE A 393 -28.86 16.49 21.66
N CYS A 394 -29.35 17.50 22.37
CA CYS A 394 -28.91 17.82 23.73
C CYS A 394 -30.07 18.30 24.60
N SER A 395 -30.20 17.72 25.79
CA SER A 395 -31.03 18.21 26.89
C SER A 395 -30.10 18.68 28.01
N ALA A 396 -30.10 19.96 28.31
CA ALA A 396 -29.22 20.57 29.31
C ALA A 396 -29.95 21.59 30.18
N ASP A 397 -29.42 21.87 31.38
CA ASP A 397 -29.95 22.89 32.27
C ASP A 397 -30.07 24.26 31.57
N ASP A 398 -31.23 24.90 31.74
CA ASP A 398 -31.53 26.23 31.20
C ASP A 398 -30.99 27.38 32.09
N HIS A 399 -30.57 27.08 33.33
CA HIS A 399 -30.01 28.03 34.29
C HIS A 399 -28.77 27.50 35.03
N LYS A 400 -27.75 28.37 35.18
CA LYS A 400 -26.58 28.26 36.07
C LYS A 400 -25.56 27.16 35.76
N MET A 401 -25.96 25.90 35.81
CA MET A 401 -24.99 24.79 35.95
C MET A 401 -24.60 24.13 34.62
N ASN A 402 -25.31 24.41 33.52
CA ASN A 402 -25.07 23.85 32.18
C ASN A 402 -24.87 22.32 32.18
N ARG A 403 -25.54 21.58 33.08
CA ARG A 403 -25.34 20.14 33.17
C ARG A 403 -26.12 19.50 32.03
N HIS A 404 -25.47 18.61 31.29
CA HIS A 404 -26.15 17.82 30.27
C HIS A 404 -26.87 16.66 30.96
N HIS A 405 -28.17 16.55 30.78
CA HIS A 405 -29.00 15.49 31.32
C HIS A 405 -29.05 14.32 30.34
N MET A 406 -29.25 14.62 29.05
CA MET A 406 -29.18 13.67 27.96
C MET A 406 -28.50 14.33 26.75
N ALA A 407 -27.61 13.62 26.06
CA ALA A 407 -27.05 14.10 24.81
C ALA A 407 -26.62 12.95 23.90
N LEU A 408 -26.93 13.05 22.60
CA LEU A 408 -26.32 12.23 21.56
C LEU A 408 -25.37 13.11 20.76
N PHE A 409 -24.10 12.74 20.68
CA PHE A 409 -23.09 13.54 20.01
C PHE A 409 -21.98 12.69 19.38
N VAL A 410 -21.31 13.26 18.39
CA VAL A 410 -20.13 12.66 17.77
C VAL A 410 -18.87 13.27 18.40
N ARG A 411 -17.86 12.43 18.64
CA ARG A 411 -16.53 12.86 19.10
C ARG A 411 -15.48 11.81 18.73
N ASN A 412 -14.44 12.20 18.00
CA ASN A 412 -13.30 11.34 17.67
C ASN A 412 -13.72 9.98 17.08
N CYS A 413 -14.58 10.01 16.06
CA CYS A 413 -15.17 8.84 15.40
C CYS A 413 -15.87 7.88 16.37
N ARG A 414 -16.54 8.44 17.38
CA ARG A 414 -17.44 7.70 18.26
C ARG A 414 -18.79 8.38 18.27
N LEU A 415 -19.84 7.57 18.22
CA LEU A 415 -21.18 7.99 18.62
C LEU A 415 -21.26 7.81 20.13
N ILE A 416 -21.69 8.85 20.84
CA ILE A 416 -21.75 8.86 22.30
C ILE A 416 -23.14 9.27 22.76
N LEU A 417 -23.79 8.39 23.51
CA LEU A 417 -24.96 8.74 24.31
C LEU A 417 -24.50 9.04 25.72
N LEU A 418 -24.81 10.24 26.21
CA LEU A 418 -24.76 10.61 27.61
C LEU A 418 -26.18 10.63 28.16
N LEU A 419 -26.43 9.95 29.27
CA LEU A 419 -27.69 9.96 30.00
C LEU A 419 -27.39 9.90 31.48
N ARG A 420 -27.59 11.01 32.19
CA ARG A 420 -27.33 11.11 33.63
C ARG A 420 -28.61 10.93 34.42
N LYS A 421 -28.55 10.09 35.46
CA LYS A 421 -29.68 9.85 36.37
C LYS A 421 -29.89 11.02 37.32
N ASN A 422 -31.15 11.35 37.57
CA ASN A 422 -31.52 12.34 38.57
C ASN A 422 -31.55 11.76 39.99
N PHE A 423 -31.29 12.65 40.95
CA PHE A 423 -31.20 12.41 42.40
C PHE A 423 -32.31 11.55 43.02
N ASN A 424 -33.54 11.60 42.49
CA ASN A 424 -34.72 11.04 43.15
C ASN A 424 -34.81 9.51 43.11
N GLU A 425 -33.90 8.79 42.44
CA GLU A 425 -34.02 7.35 42.17
C GLU A 425 -32.89 6.46 42.74
N GLY A 426 -31.94 6.98 43.55
CA GLY A 426 -30.83 6.15 44.03
C GLY A 426 -30.01 6.67 45.21
N ASP A 427 -29.13 5.80 45.72
CA ASP A 427 -28.11 6.14 46.73
C ASP A 427 -27.00 6.98 46.08
N LEU A 428 -26.69 8.14 46.67
CA LEU A 428 -25.67 9.09 46.23
C LEU A 428 -24.26 8.47 46.11
N ASN A 429 -24.05 7.27 46.66
CA ASN A 429 -22.77 6.56 46.68
C ASN A 429 -22.67 5.39 45.68
N ILE A 430 -23.62 5.24 44.76
CA ILE A 430 -23.61 4.18 43.74
C ILE A 430 -23.31 4.76 42.34
N PHE A 431 -22.21 4.31 41.75
CA PHE A 431 -21.89 4.53 40.34
C PHE A 431 -22.91 3.82 39.46
N SER A 432 -23.38 4.51 38.41
CA SER A 432 -24.31 3.92 37.43
C SER A 432 -23.92 4.30 35.99
N PRO A 433 -24.22 3.44 35.00
CA PRO A 433 -23.94 3.73 33.60
C PRO A 433 -24.52 5.08 33.16
N ALA A 434 -23.66 5.94 32.62
CA ALA A 434 -24.04 7.30 32.24
C ALA A 434 -23.55 7.72 30.85
N GLU A 435 -22.49 7.10 30.33
CA GLU A 435 -22.04 7.30 28.96
C GLU A 435 -21.82 5.97 28.24
N TRP A 436 -22.38 5.83 27.04
CA TRP A 436 -22.15 4.71 26.12
C TRP A 436 -21.42 5.24 24.90
N ARG A 437 -20.22 4.73 24.64
CA ARG A 437 -19.32 5.23 23.59
C ARG A 437 -19.06 4.14 22.56
N TRP A 438 -19.77 4.22 21.43
CA TRP A 438 -19.58 3.30 20.30
C TRP A 438 -18.48 3.81 19.39
N LYS A 439 -17.42 3.02 19.22
CA LYS A 439 -16.42 3.26 18.17
C LYS A 439 -16.89 2.58 16.89
N ILE A 440 -17.42 3.39 15.97
CA ILE A 440 -18.01 2.92 14.70
C ILE A 440 -17.46 3.73 13.53
N PRO A 441 -17.07 3.09 12.41
CA PRO A 441 -16.53 3.80 11.24
C PRO A 441 -17.58 4.69 10.55
N HIS A 442 -18.85 4.30 10.61
CA HIS A 442 -20.02 4.98 10.01
C HIS A 442 -20.20 6.46 10.42
N VAL A 443 -19.60 6.92 11.51
CA VAL A 443 -19.67 8.36 11.89
C VAL A 443 -18.52 9.19 11.32
N CYS A 444 -17.62 8.59 10.54
CA CYS A 444 -16.41 9.25 10.03
C CYS A 444 -16.11 8.94 8.55
N ASP A 445 -17.01 8.24 7.85
CA ASP A 445 -16.88 7.94 6.42
C ASP A 445 -17.54 8.99 5.53
N ASN A 446 -18.20 9.99 6.11
CA ASN A 446 -18.92 11.06 5.40
C ASN A 446 -20.08 10.53 4.53
N GLU A 447 -20.63 9.36 4.89
CA GLU A 447 -21.79 8.74 4.25
C GLU A 447 -23.04 8.87 5.13
N TRP A 448 -24.21 8.67 4.52
CA TRP A 448 -25.50 8.73 5.21
C TRP A 448 -25.78 7.43 5.95
N HIS A 449 -26.10 7.51 7.23
CA HIS A 449 -26.42 6.32 8.04
C HIS A 449 -27.68 6.54 8.87
N HIS A 450 -28.46 5.47 9.01
CA HIS A 450 -29.63 5.41 9.87
C HIS A 450 -29.26 4.84 11.23
N TYR A 451 -29.45 5.64 12.28
CA TYR A 451 -29.21 5.26 13.66
C TYR A 451 -30.53 5.18 14.41
N ALA A 452 -30.81 4.03 15.01
CA ALA A 452 -31.91 3.88 15.97
C ALA A 452 -31.35 3.44 17.31
N LEU A 453 -31.63 4.21 18.35
CA LEU A 453 -31.16 3.99 19.70
C LEU A 453 -32.36 3.87 20.64
N SER A 454 -32.43 2.80 21.42
CA SER A 454 -33.47 2.62 22.43
C SER A 454 -32.87 2.44 23.80
N VAL A 455 -33.39 3.18 24.77
CA VAL A 455 -33.00 3.11 26.18
C VAL A 455 -34.19 2.60 26.99
N ASN A 456 -33.98 1.55 27.78
CA ASN A 456 -35.00 1.06 28.70
C ASN A 456 -34.84 1.64 30.11
N GLN A 457 -35.81 1.38 30.99
CA GLN A 457 -35.81 1.87 32.38
C GLN A 457 -34.63 1.34 33.23
N LEU A 458 -33.97 0.25 32.81
CA LEU A 458 -32.78 -0.29 33.48
C LEU A 458 -31.48 0.33 32.93
N SER A 459 -31.57 1.40 32.13
CA SER A 459 -30.43 2.02 31.46
C SER A 459 -29.69 1.05 30.50
N LYS A 460 -30.38 0.01 30.01
CA LYS A 460 -29.86 -0.80 28.91
C LYS A 460 -30.11 -0.04 27.62
N VAL A 461 -29.04 0.13 26.84
CA VAL A 461 -29.08 0.83 25.56
C VAL A 461 -28.85 -0.16 24.42
N GLU A 462 -29.73 -0.10 23.43
CA GLU A 462 -29.60 -0.86 22.18
C GLU A 462 -29.40 0.12 21.03
N LEU A 463 -28.37 -0.12 20.22
CA LEU A 463 -28.06 0.66 19.01
C LEU A 463 -28.27 -0.23 17.79
N TYR A 464 -28.95 0.31 16.79
CA TYR A 464 -29.07 -0.24 15.45
C TYR A 464 -28.45 0.75 14.45
N ILE A 465 -27.66 0.21 13.52
CA ILE A 465 -27.04 0.96 12.43
C ILE A 465 -27.52 0.33 11.13
N ASP A 466 -28.16 1.11 10.28
CA ASP A 466 -28.67 0.69 8.97
C ASP A 466 -29.53 -0.59 9.04
N GLY A 467 -30.35 -0.69 10.10
CA GLY A 467 -31.28 -1.80 10.30
C GLY A 467 -30.71 -2.99 11.06
N VAL A 468 -29.39 -3.04 11.24
CA VAL A 468 -28.70 -4.13 11.90
C VAL A 468 -28.42 -3.75 13.35
N ARG A 469 -28.74 -4.65 14.27
CA ARG A 469 -28.39 -4.48 15.68
C ARG A 469 -26.88 -4.46 15.82
N PHE A 470 -26.35 -3.45 16.49
CA PHE A 470 -24.93 -3.40 16.82
C PHE A 470 -24.61 -4.50 17.86
N GLU A 471 -23.71 -5.41 17.51
CA GLU A 471 -23.19 -6.47 18.37
C GLU A 471 -21.67 -6.34 18.50
N ASN A 472 -21.12 -6.70 19.66
CA ASN A 472 -19.68 -6.65 19.88
C ASN A 472 -18.99 -7.71 19.01
N SER A 473 -18.02 -7.31 18.19
CA SER A 473 -17.23 -8.28 17.42
C SER A 473 -16.43 -9.16 18.39
N VAL A 474 -16.43 -10.48 18.16
CA VAL A 474 -15.69 -11.45 19.00
C VAL A 474 -14.17 -11.23 18.89
N GLU A 475 -13.72 -10.53 17.84
CA GLU A 475 -12.31 -10.22 17.56
C GLU A 475 -11.80 -8.96 18.29
N ASP A 476 -12.68 -8.03 18.65
CA ASP A 476 -12.35 -6.85 19.44
C ASP A 476 -12.29 -7.19 20.94
N ARG A 477 -11.08 -7.44 21.44
CA ARG A 477 -10.78 -7.61 22.88
C ARG A 477 -11.10 -6.39 23.77
N HIS A 478 -11.76 -5.36 23.25
CA HIS A 478 -12.07 -4.11 23.96
C HIS A 478 -13.59 -3.93 24.04
N ASN A 479 -14.11 -3.63 25.24
CA ASN A 479 -15.51 -3.29 25.49
C ASN A 479 -15.98 -2.17 24.54
N ASN A 480 -16.72 -2.50 23.48
CA ASN A 480 -17.34 -1.56 22.54
C ASN A 480 -18.84 -1.88 22.46
N PRO A 481 -19.75 -1.04 22.99
CA PRO A 481 -19.48 0.28 23.54
C PRO A 481 -18.66 0.25 24.82
N GLU A 482 -17.79 1.25 24.96
CA GLU A 482 -17.20 1.58 26.25
C GLU A 482 -18.30 2.23 27.09
N VAL A 483 -18.65 1.62 28.22
CA VAL A 483 -19.64 2.15 29.16
C VAL A 483 -18.91 2.78 30.34
N ILE A 484 -19.20 4.04 30.60
CA ILE A 484 -18.62 4.78 31.72
C ILE A 484 -19.71 5.10 32.71
N ASP A 485 -19.45 4.73 33.96
CA ASP A 485 -20.31 5.06 35.07
C ASP A 485 -20.00 6.47 35.58
N ASP A 486 -21.04 7.20 35.97
CA ASP A 486 -20.93 8.54 36.57
C ASP A 486 -21.80 8.62 37.82
N TRP A 487 -21.55 9.65 38.62
CA TRP A 487 -22.37 9.99 39.77
C TRP A 487 -23.74 10.53 39.33
N PRO A 488 -24.84 10.19 40.02
CA PRO A 488 -26.13 10.83 39.79
C PRO A 488 -26.03 12.36 39.93
N LEU A 489 -26.80 13.09 39.13
CA LEU A 489 -26.84 14.55 39.20
C LEU A 489 -27.46 14.97 40.54
N HIS A 490 -26.76 15.83 41.29
CA HIS A 490 -27.33 16.45 42.48
C HIS A 490 -28.62 17.23 42.16
N ALA A 491 -29.59 17.18 43.07
CA ALA A 491 -30.84 17.91 42.91
C ALA A 491 -30.58 19.42 42.71
N ALA A 492 -31.11 19.97 41.61
CA ALA A 492 -31.12 21.40 41.36
C ALA A 492 -32.56 21.91 41.46
N HIS A 493 -32.89 22.59 42.55
CA HIS A 493 -34.21 23.19 42.73
C HIS A 493 -34.35 24.41 41.81
N GLY A 494 -35.44 24.45 41.02
CA GLY A 494 -35.77 25.58 40.15
C GLY A 494 -34.93 25.70 38.88
N VAL A 495 -34.45 24.58 38.34
CA VAL A 495 -33.75 24.52 37.05
C VAL A 495 -34.60 23.69 36.09
N ASN A 496 -34.91 24.23 34.91
CA ASN A 496 -35.56 23.47 33.85
C ASN A 496 -34.48 22.96 32.86
N THR A 497 -34.88 22.11 31.93
CA THR A 497 -34.00 21.61 30.88
C THR A 497 -34.45 22.14 29.52
N THR A 498 -33.51 22.63 28.73
CA THR A 498 -33.72 23.01 27.33
C THR A 498 -33.29 21.87 26.42
N LEU A 499 -34.18 21.45 25.51
CA LEU A 499 -33.87 20.51 24.44
C LEU A 499 -33.44 21.28 23.19
N SER A 500 -32.32 20.88 22.59
CA SER A 500 -31.79 21.48 21.37
C SER A 500 -31.29 20.42 20.40
N VAL A 501 -31.27 20.78 19.12
CA VAL A 501 -30.81 19.95 18.01
C VAL A 501 -29.69 20.65 17.26
N GLY A 502 -28.69 19.87 16.82
CA GLY A 502 -27.54 20.35 16.06
C GLY A 502 -26.53 21.16 16.87
N ALA A 503 -26.83 21.45 18.14
CA ALA A 503 -25.94 22.07 19.12
C ALA A 503 -26.50 21.82 20.53
N CYS A 504 -25.74 22.17 21.57
CA CYS A 504 -26.20 22.14 22.96
C CYS A 504 -26.36 23.54 23.55
N TYR A 505 -27.44 23.77 24.29
CA TYR A 505 -27.69 25.05 24.96
C TYR A 505 -26.74 25.26 26.15
N GLN A 506 -26.08 26.43 26.18
CA GLN A 506 -25.21 26.83 27.28
C GLN A 506 -25.78 28.09 27.95
N SER A 507 -26.54 27.88 29.03
CA SER A 507 -27.17 28.91 29.85
C SER A 507 -26.22 30.02 30.32
N SER A 508 -25.00 29.67 30.77
CA SER A 508 -24.03 30.67 31.26
C SER A 508 -23.65 31.73 30.22
N GLU A 509 -23.83 31.42 28.93
CA GLU A 509 -23.53 32.31 27.81
C GLU A 509 -24.78 32.65 26.99
N ASN A 510 -25.95 32.16 27.42
CA ASN A 510 -27.24 32.29 26.75
C ASN A 510 -27.18 32.03 25.23
N ARG A 511 -26.48 30.98 24.82
CA ARG A 511 -26.29 30.61 23.41
C ARG A 511 -26.06 29.13 23.20
N LEU A 512 -26.26 28.67 21.98
CA LEU A 512 -25.90 27.32 21.54
C LEU A 512 -24.40 27.19 21.31
N LYS A 513 -23.85 26.02 21.63
CA LYS A 513 -22.44 25.65 21.45
C LYS A 513 -22.28 24.18 21.08
N HIS A 514 -21.05 23.81 20.70
CA HIS A 514 -20.69 22.43 20.41
C HIS A 514 -21.56 21.88 19.27
N GLY A 515 -21.66 22.67 18.19
CA GLY A 515 -22.54 22.38 17.08
C GLY A 515 -22.06 21.18 16.28
N PHE A 516 -23.01 20.50 15.65
CA PHE A 516 -22.78 19.40 14.74
C PHE A 516 -22.27 19.92 13.39
N ASN A 517 -21.28 19.25 12.81
CA ASN A 517 -20.82 19.55 11.46
C ASN A 517 -21.18 18.41 10.50
N GLY A 518 -22.08 18.67 9.57
CA GLY A 518 -22.61 17.67 8.65
C GLY A 518 -24.07 17.95 8.32
N ASP A 519 -24.77 16.90 7.90
CA ASP A 519 -26.16 17.03 7.48
C ASP A 519 -27.02 16.03 8.24
N ILE A 520 -28.18 16.48 8.69
CA ILE A 520 -29.16 15.67 9.41
C ILE A 520 -30.47 15.75 8.63
N SER A 521 -31.05 14.60 8.29
CA SER A 521 -32.34 14.59 7.60
C SER A 521 -33.52 14.51 8.55
N GLN A 522 -33.40 13.70 9.60
CA GLN A 522 -34.46 13.55 10.59
C GLN A 522 -33.90 13.26 11.98
N ILE A 523 -34.65 13.72 12.99
CA ILE A 523 -34.48 13.31 14.39
C ILE A 523 -35.88 13.11 14.97
N LYS A 524 -36.22 11.87 15.27
CA LYS A 524 -37.50 11.48 15.86
C LYS A 524 -37.26 10.88 17.22
N VAL A 525 -38.04 11.31 18.20
CA VAL A 525 -37.96 10.81 19.57
C VAL A 525 -39.31 10.23 19.96
N SER A 526 -39.30 9.04 20.55
CA SER A 526 -40.47 8.45 21.17
C SER A 526 -40.20 8.20 22.65
N ILE A 527 -41.17 8.52 23.50
CA ILE A 527 -41.12 8.35 24.95
C ILE A 527 -42.04 7.19 25.33
N ASP A 528 -41.65 6.42 26.33
CA ASP A 528 -42.35 5.23 26.82
C ASP A 528 -42.48 4.10 25.77
N THR A 529 -41.63 4.13 24.72
CA THR A 529 -41.55 3.09 23.70
C THR A 529 -40.11 2.62 23.47
N ILE A 530 -39.97 1.33 23.18
CA ILE A 530 -38.71 0.68 22.82
C ILE A 530 -38.94 0.02 21.46
N LEU A 531 -38.05 0.27 20.51
CA LEU A 531 -38.18 -0.26 19.16
C LEU A 531 -37.82 -1.74 19.14
N SER A 532 -38.68 -2.56 18.54
CA SER A 532 -38.35 -3.95 18.26
C SER A 532 -37.39 -4.05 17.07
N ALA A 533 -36.73 -5.21 16.94
CA ALA A 533 -35.92 -5.47 15.75
C ALA A 533 -36.77 -5.48 14.47
N GLU A 534 -38.05 -5.88 14.54
CA GLU A 534 -39.00 -5.77 13.43
C GLU A 534 -39.34 -4.32 13.09
N ASP A 535 -39.54 -3.45 14.07
CA ASP A 535 -39.83 -2.02 13.85
C ASP A 535 -38.67 -1.36 13.12
N VAL A 536 -37.45 -1.56 13.61
CA VAL A 536 -36.23 -1.02 12.99
C VAL A 536 -36.04 -1.58 11.60
N ARG A 537 -36.15 -2.91 11.43
CA ARG A 537 -36.03 -3.56 10.12
C ARG A 537 -37.11 -3.07 9.15
N CYS A 538 -38.32 -2.80 9.61
CA CYS A 538 -39.37 -2.24 8.77
C CYS A 538 -39.02 -0.82 8.30
N GLY A 539 -38.51 0.04 9.20
CA GLY A 539 -38.08 1.40 8.87
C GLY A 539 -36.85 1.46 7.95
N THR A 540 -36.02 0.42 7.95
CA THR A 540 -34.82 0.33 7.10
C THR A 540 -34.96 -0.60 5.89
N ASN A 541 -36.10 -1.28 5.71
CA ASN A 541 -36.32 -2.19 4.59
C ASN A 541 -36.77 -1.44 3.33
N CYS A 542 -36.05 -1.62 2.24
CA CYS A 542 -36.33 -1.00 0.95
C CYS A 542 -37.64 -1.48 0.32
N ALA A 543 -38.26 -0.61 -0.47
CA ALA A 543 -39.22 -1.01 -1.50
C ALA A 543 -38.51 -1.40 -2.80
N GLU A 544 -37.36 -0.78 -3.06
CA GLU A 544 -36.53 -0.98 -4.24
C GLU A 544 -35.74 -2.29 -4.14
N HIS A 545 -35.88 -3.14 -5.13
CA HIS A 545 -35.12 -4.40 -5.19
C HIS A 545 -34.67 -4.70 -6.61
N LEU A 546 -33.47 -5.25 -6.70
CA LEU A 546 -32.96 -5.80 -7.95
C LEU A 546 -33.75 -7.04 -8.30
N LEU A 547 -34.26 -7.09 -9.53
CA LEU A 547 -34.91 -8.26 -10.10
C LEU A 547 -33.89 -9.03 -10.94
N PRO A 548 -33.57 -10.29 -10.55
CA PRO A 548 -32.64 -11.11 -11.33
C PRO A 548 -33.21 -11.41 -12.72
N PRO A 549 -32.34 -11.58 -13.73
CA PRO A 549 -32.76 -11.97 -15.06
C PRO A 549 -33.51 -13.31 -15.03
N PRO A 550 -34.46 -13.53 -15.94
CA PRO A 550 -35.19 -14.80 -16.03
C PRO A 550 -34.26 -16.00 -16.18
N GLU A 551 -34.55 -17.09 -15.46
CA GLU A 551 -33.79 -18.35 -15.53
C GLU A 551 -33.75 -18.94 -16.96
N SER A 552 -34.71 -18.60 -17.82
CA SER A 552 -34.76 -19.02 -19.22
C SER A 552 -33.58 -18.51 -20.07
N LEU A 553 -32.83 -17.52 -19.59
CA LEU A 553 -31.65 -16.96 -20.25
C LEU A 553 -30.34 -17.64 -19.83
N LEU A 554 -30.38 -18.57 -18.86
CA LEU A 554 -29.19 -19.25 -18.36
C LEU A 554 -28.70 -20.32 -19.35
N GLU A 555 -27.42 -20.26 -19.70
CA GLU A 555 -26.73 -21.32 -20.42
C GLU A 555 -26.19 -22.39 -19.44
N ALA A 556 -25.93 -23.60 -19.93
CA ALA A 556 -25.36 -24.68 -19.13
C ALA A 556 -24.05 -24.23 -18.45
N GLY A 557 -23.98 -24.35 -17.12
CA GLY A 557 -22.83 -23.92 -16.32
C GLY A 557 -22.82 -22.45 -15.90
N SER A 558 -23.88 -21.69 -16.23
CA SER A 558 -24.09 -20.32 -15.75
C SER A 558 -25.05 -20.32 -14.54
N GLN A 559 -24.87 -19.37 -13.63
CA GLN A 559 -25.65 -19.25 -12.40
C GLN A 559 -25.94 -17.78 -12.09
N VAL A 560 -27.13 -17.51 -11.57
CA VAL A 560 -27.53 -16.20 -11.06
C VAL A 560 -28.06 -16.38 -9.64
N GLN A 561 -27.55 -15.58 -8.70
CA GLN A 561 -27.96 -15.62 -7.29
C GLN A 561 -28.20 -14.19 -6.81
N ALA A 562 -29.32 -13.95 -6.14
CA ALA A 562 -29.58 -12.69 -5.45
C ALA A 562 -29.43 -12.89 -3.94
N ASN A 563 -28.98 -11.86 -3.22
CA ASN A 563 -28.93 -11.91 -1.76
C ASN A 563 -30.33 -11.75 -1.13
N ALA A 564 -30.46 -12.05 0.16
CA ALA A 564 -31.76 -12.04 0.85
C ALA A 564 -32.45 -10.66 0.86
N GLN A 565 -31.66 -9.60 0.81
CA GLN A 565 -32.10 -8.20 0.75
C GLN A 565 -32.45 -7.74 -0.67
N MET A 566 -32.19 -8.58 -1.68
CA MET A 566 -32.40 -8.28 -3.11
C MET A 566 -31.74 -6.97 -3.57
N ASN A 567 -30.61 -6.59 -2.95
CA ASN A 567 -29.84 -5.40 -3.33
C ASN A 567 -28.50 -5.76 -4.00
N GLU A 568 -28.19 -7.06 -4.12
CA GLU A 568 -27.03 -7.56 -4.84
C GLU A 568 -27.38 -8.81 -5.66
N ILE A 569 -26.97 -8.83 -6.92
CA ILE A 569 -27.10 -9.97 -7.84
C ILE A 569 -25.71 -10.41 -8.29
N TYR A 570 -25.41 -11.67 -8.08
CA TYR A 570 -24.23 -12.37 -8.56
C TYR A 570 -24.55 -13.11 -9.85
N ILE A 571 -23.71 -12.96 -10.87
CA ILE A 571 -23.83 -13.61 -12.17
C ILE A 571 -22.52 -14.32 -12.47
N GLN A 572 -22.63 -15.62 -12.70
CA GLN A 572 -21.54 -16.46 -13.18
C GLN A 572 -21.89 -17.00 -14.57
N GLY A 573 -20.99 -16.88 -15.54
CA GLY A 573 -21.20 -17.40 -16.89
C GLY A 573 -19.94 -17.90 -17.57
N GLN A 574 -20.13 -18.79 -18.55
CA GLN A 574 -19.03 -19.41 -19.32
C GLN A 574 -18.82 -18.79 -20.71
N SER A 575 -19.71 -17.89 -21.11
CA SER A 575 -19.70 -17.21 -22.41
C SER A 575 -19.85 -15.71 -22.23
N LYS A 576 -19.03 -14.94 -22.97
CA LYS A 576 -19.13 -13.48 -23.03
C LYS A 576 -20.57 -13.04 -23.35
N SER A 577 -21.17 -13.62 -24.38
CA SER A 577 -22.51 -13.23 -24.85
C SER A 577 -23.60 -13.55 -23.83
N ASN A 578 -23.45 -14.64 -23.07
CA ASN A 578 -24.41 -14.98 -22.02
C ASN A 578 -24.36 -13.98 -20.86
N VAL A 579 -23.15 -13.64 -20.39
CA VAL A 579 -22.99 -12.66 -19.32
C VAL A 579 -23.48 -11.27 -19.74
N GLU A 580 -23.21 -10.85 -20.97
CA GLU A 580 -23.76 -9.59 -21.52
C GLU A 580 -25.29 -9.60 -21.51
N LEU A 581 -25.93 -10.69 -21.96
CA LEU A 581 -27.39 -10.81 -22.00
C LEU A 581 -28.00 -10.82 -20.60
N LEU A 582 -27.42 -11.56 -19.65
CA LEU A 582 -27.88 -11.60 -18.26
C LEU A 582 -27.75 -10.22 -17.61
N LEU A 583 -26.65 -9.50 -17.88
CA LEU A 583 -26.44 -8.16 -17.35
C LEU A 583 -27.44 -7.16 -17.92
N GLN A 584 -27.71 -7.21 -19.24
CA GLN A 584 -28.69 -6.36 -19.93
C GLN A 584 -30.13 -6.56 -19.46
N LYS A 585 -30.45 -7.76 -18.94
CA LYS A 585 -31.79 -8.13 -18.47
C LYS A 585 -32.00 -7.95 -16.96
N ASN A 586 -31.00 -7.46 -16.23
CA ASN A 586 -31.22 -6.97 -14.87
C ASN A 586 -32.13 -5.76 -14.88
N SER A 587 -33.04 -5.74 -13.92
CA SER A 587 -33.95 -4.62 -13.71
C SER A 587 -34.06 -4.26 -12.24
N VAL A 588 -34.52 -3.05 -11.95
CA VAL A 588 -34.92 -2.63 -10.61
C VAL A 588 -36.44 -2.50 -10.57
N CYS A 589 -37.05 -2.98 -9.50
CA CYS A 589 -38.43 -2.68 -9.16
C CYS A 589 -38.38 -1.61 -8.08
#